data_AF-A0A660TLH8-F1
#
_entry.id   AF-A0A660TLH8-F1
#
_cell.length_a   1.000
_cell.length_b   1.000
_cell.length_c   1.000
_cell.angle_alpha   90.00
_cell.angle_beta   90.00
_cell.angle_gamma   90.00
#
_symmetry.space_group_name_H-M   'P 1'
#
loop_
_entity.id
_entity.type
_entity.pdbx_description
1 polymer ?
#
loop_
_entity_poly.entity_id
_entity_poly.type
_entity_poly.pdbx_seq_one_letter_code
_entity_poly.pdbx_strand_id
1 'polypeptide(L)'
;MKLLVAAVYGDTITCQLVGGDAPSVGIEYFLEDARYGTTAQNRFFHLLVRMYYDSGCYSDNATSFYELRQHILRRLGKGFEKYLWSDENGNLHVCGAVEEIPEYIMSSDELKRLKVRAQLYKWSQYSLKERRSTIKTLITEMINTGVSGKEFESILQEFHNG
;
A
#
# COMPACT_ATOMS: atom_id res chain seq x y z
N MET A 1 21.29 -13.52 -8.79
CA MET A 1 20.08 -14.13 -9.38
C MET A 1 19.18 -12.99 -9.85
N LYS A 2 18.72 -12.98 -11.11
CA LYS A 2 17.93 -11.87 -11.68
C LYS A 2 16.44 -12.23 -11.67
N LEU A 3 15.57 -11.26 -11.40
CA LEU A 3 14.11 -11.45 -11.33
C LEU A 3 13.45 -11.04 -12.66
N LEU A 4 12.52 -11.86 -13.16
CA LEU A 4 11.63 -11.55 -14.28
C LEU A 4 10.23 -11.25 -13.74
N VAL A 5 9.62 -10.18 -14.23
CA VAL A 5 8.20 -9.91 -14.03
C VAL A 5 7.46 -10.36 -15.29
N ALA A 6 6.46 -11.22 -15.13
CA ALA A 6 5.68 -11.76 -16.23
C ALA A 6 4.24 -11.24 -16.18
N ALA A 7 3.77 -10.68 -17.29
CA ALA A 7 2.38 -10.31 -17.50
C ALA A 7 1.75 -11.28 -18.51
N VAL A 8 0.59 -11.84 -18.18
CA VAL A 8 -0.17 -12.72 -19.07
C VAL A 8 -1.28 -11.93 -19.74
N TYR A 9 -1.28 -11.89 -21.06
CA TYR A 9 -2.32 -11.27 -21.90
C TYR A 9 -2.88 -12.33 -22.86
N GLY A 10 -4.02 -12.93 -22.51
CA GLY A 10 -4.59 -14.04 -23.29
C GLY A 10 -3.61 -15.21 -23.38
N ASP A 11 -3.24 -15.62 -24.60
CA ASP A 11 -2.30 -16.72 -24.86
C ASP A 11 -0.82 -16.28 -24.86
N THR A 12 -0.53 -15.00 -24.59
CA THR A 12 0.84 -14.46 -24.65
C THR A 12 1.35 -14.12 -23.25
N ILE A 13 2.55 -14.60 -22.91
CA ILE A 13 3.28 -14.21 -21.69
C ILE A 13 4.38 -13.22 -22.09
N THR A 14 4.31 -12.00 -21.56
CA THR A 14 5.37 -11.00 -21.72
C THR A 14 6.22 -10.96 -20.46
N CYS A 15 7.51 -11.26 -20.59
CA CYS A 15 8.47 -11.24 -19.48
C CYS A 15 9.41 -10.03 -19.62
N GLN A 16 9.56 -9.23 -18.57
CA GLN A 16 10.53 -8.14 -18.49
C GLN A 16 11.43 -8.30 -17.26
N LEU A 17 12.72 -7.99 -17.39
CA LEU A 17 13.62 -7.96 -16.23
C LEU A 17 13.27 -6.79 -15.32
N VAL A 18 13.37 -7.03 -14.02
CA VAL A 18 13.42 -5.98 -12.99
C VAL A 18 14.69 -5.16 -13.26
N GLY A 19 14.55 -3.99 -13.88
CA GLY A 19 15.64 -3.14 -14.37
C GLY A 19 15.54 -2.73 -15.86
N GLY A 20 14.68 -3.35 -16.66
CA GLY A 20 14.44 -2.99 -18.07
C GLY A 20 15.41 -3.60 -19.09
N ASP A 21 16.40 -4.37 -18.64
CA ASP A 21 17.31 -5.12 -19.52
C ASP A 21 16.60 -6.25 -20.28
N ALA A 22 17.19 -6.66 -21.41
CA ALA A 22 16.77 -7.88 -22.10
C ALA A 22 17.23 -9.14 -21.33
N PRO A 23 16.38 -10.18 -21.21
CA PRO A 23 16.78 -11.44 -20.59
C PRO A 23 17.92 -12.10 -21.38
N SER A 24 18.95 -12.53 -20.68
CA SER A 24 20.08 -13.29 -21.24
C SER A 24 19.74 -14.78 -21.33
N VAL A 25 20.13 -15.41 -22.44
CA VAL A 25 19.94 -16.85 -22.71
C VAL A 25 20.80 -17.68 -21.74
N GLY A 26 20.25 -18.79 -21.25
CA GLY A 26 20.98 -19.74 -20.37
C GLY A 26 21.02 -19.37 -18.89
N ILE A 27 20.26 -18.35 -18.47
CA ILE A 27 20.10 -17.97 -17.06
C ILE A 27 18.69 -18.36 -16.59
N GLU A 28 18.60 -18.97 -15.41
CA GLU A 28 17.34 -19.21 -14.74
C GLU A 28 16.84 -17.92 -14.07
N TYR A 29 15.56 -17.62 -14.30
CA TYR A 29 14.91 -16.44 -13.74
C TYR A 29 13.69 -16.87 -12.92
N PHE A 30 13.46 -16.18 -11.82
CA PHE A 30 12.18 -16.28 -11.10
C PHE A 30 11.15 -15.40 -11.81
N LEU A 31 10.01 -16.00 -12.15
CA LEU A 31 8.85 -15.30 -12.70
C LEU A 31 7.96 -14.84 -11.56
N GLU A 32 7.69 -13.53 -11.48
CA GLU A 32 6.66 -12.97 -10.61
C GLU A 32 5.49 -12.40 -11.42
N ASP A 33 4.27 -12.53 -10.89
CA ASP A 33 3.05 -12.02 -11.54
C ASP A 33 3.04 -10.48 -11.52
N ALA A 34 3.07 -9.86 -12.70
CA ALA A 34 3.05 -8.41 -12.88
C ALA A 34 1.80 -7.72 -12.31
N ARG A 35 0.71 -8.46 -12.10
CA ARG A 35 -0.56 -7.92 -11.59
C ARG A 35 -0.42 -7.47 -10.13
N TYR A 36 0.45 -8.12 -9.38
CA TYR A 36 0.67 -7.85 -7.96
C TYR A 36 2.08 -7.28 -7.76
N GLY A 37 2.28 -6.48 -6.71
CA GLY A 37 3.63 -5.99 -6.44
C GLY A 37 4.61 -7.11 -6.06
N THR A 38 5.89 -6.84 -6.26
CA THR A 38 6.97 -7.83 -6.13
C THR A 38 7.28 -8.17 -4.68
N THR A 39 7.96 -9.30 -4.45
CA THR A 39 8.43 -9.69 -3.10
C THR A 39 9.37 -8.63 -2.52
N ALA A 40 10.23 -8.04 -3.36
CA ALA A 40 11.14 -6.96 -2.97
C ALA A 40 10.37 -5.71 -2.49
N GLN A 41 9.33 -5.28 -3.22
CA GLN A 41 8.49 -4.14 -2.81
C GLN A 41 7.81 -4.40 -1.46
N ASN A 42 7.34 -5.62 -1.21
CA ASN A 42 6.75 -5.97 0.09
C ASN A 42 7.77 -5.88 1.21
N ARG A 43 8.98 -6.42 1.01
CA ARG A 43 10.08 -6.31 1.98
C ARG A 43 10.42 -4.84 2.27
N PHE A 44 10.58 -4.01 1.24
CA PHE A 44 10.88 -2.59 1.41
C PHE A 44 9.78 -1.86 2.17
N PHE A 45 8.51 -2.08 1.80
CA PHE A 45 7.40 -1.46 2.51
C PHE A 45 7.42 -1.80 4.01
N HIS A 46 7.57 -3.09 4.36
CA HIS A 46 7.59 -3.49 5.77
C HIS A 46 8.79 -2.92 6.54
N LEU A 47 9.97 -2.86 5.93
CA LEU A 47 11.16 -2.24 6.53
C LEU A 47 10.96 -0.74 6.74
N LEU A 48 10.47 -0.02 5.73
CA LEU A 48 10.22 1.42 5.81
C LEU A 48 9.19 1.77 6.89
N VAL A 49 8.08 1.03 6.95
CA VAL A 49 7.07 1.24 7.99
C VAL A 49 7.66 0.98 9.38
N ARG A 50 8.54 -0.01 9.52
CA ARG A 50 9.23 -0.30 10.78
C ARG A 50 10.18 0.82 11.19
N MET A 51 11.02 1.28 10.27
CA MET A 51 11.90 2.41 10.51
C MET A 51 11.14 3.67 10.87
N TYR A 52 10.02 3.94 10.17
CA TYR A 52 9.22 5.11 10.46
C TYR A 52 8.62 5.03 11.87
N TYR A 53 8.12 3.86 12.27
CA TYR A 53 7.66 3.64 13.65
C TYR A 53 8.77 3.84 14.68
N ASP A 54 9.93 3.22 14.46
CA ASP A 54 11.05 3.26 15.40
C ASP A 54 11.67 4.68 15.50
N SER A 55 11.54 5.50 14.45
CA SER A 55 12.01 6.90 14.45
C SER A 55 11.19 7.83 15.35
N GLY A 56 9.93 7.51 15.63
CA GLY A 56 9.02 8.39 16.36
C GLY A 56 8.64 9.69 15.62
N CYS A 57 9.09 9.87 14.37
CA CYS A 57 8.89 11.09 13.59
C CYS A 57 7.52 11.18 12.89
N TYR A 58 6.63 10.22 13.12
CA TYR A 58 5.35 10.17 12.44
C TYR A 58 4.36 11.21 13.01
N SER A 59 3.64 11.90 12.11
CA SER A 59 2.76 13.03 12.49
C SER A 59 1.53 12.63 13.30
N ASP A 60 1.20 11.34 13.29
CA ASP A 60 -0.03 10.82 13.86
C ASP A 60 0.22 10.20 15.23
N ASN A 61 -0.70 10.35 16.18
CA ASN A 61 -0.60 9.72 17.51
C ASN A 61 -0.85 8.20 17.46
N ALA A 62 -0.23 7.48 16.52
CA ALA A 62 -0.32 6.04 16.43
C ALA A 62 0.33 5.42 17.67
N THR A 63 -0.45 4.68 18.45
CA THR A 63 0.01 4.06 19.70
C THR A 63 0.64 2.68 19.46
N SER A 64 0.46 2.14 18.26
CA SER A 64 1.00 0.83 17.87
C SER A 64 1.46 0.80 16.41
N PHE A 65 2.35 -0.15 16.12
CA PHE A 65 2.80 -0.44 14.75
C PHE A 65 1.63 -0.75 13.80
N TYR A 66 0.59 -1.43 14.31
CA TYR A 66 -0.60 -1.74 13.51
C TYR A 66 -1.34 -0.46 13.12
N GLU A 67 -1.54 0.46 14.06
CA GLU A 67 -2.21 1.74 13.80
C GLU A 67 -1.42 2.61 12.82
N LEU A 68 -0.09 2.68 12.96
CA LEU A 68 0.75 3.41 12.02
C LEU A 68 0.62 2.81 10.61
N ARG A 69 0.65 1.48 10.49
CA ARG A 69 0.48 0.81 9.20
C ARG A 69 -0.88 1.12 8.58
N GLN A 70 -1.96 1.08 9.36
CA GLN A 70 -3.29 1.43 8.86
C GLN A 70 -3.38 2.90 8.47
N HIS A 71 -2.73 3.79 9.22
CA HIS A 71 -2.64 5.20 8.88
C HIS A 71 -1.95 5.40 7.52
N ILE A 72 -0.80 4.76 7.31
CA ILE A 72 -0.06 4.81 6.04
C ILE A 72 -0.92 4.30 4.88
N LEU A 73 -1.59 3.16 5.04
CA LEU A 73 -2.46 2.60 3.99
C LEU A 73 -3.67 3.50 3.70
N ARG A 74 -4.20 4.18 4.72
CA ARG A 74 -5.33 5.11 4.59
C ARG A 74 -4.95 6.42 3.91
N ARG A 75 -3.84 7.04 4.32
CA ARG A 75 -3.47 8.41 3.92
C ARG A 75 -2.51 8.44 2.73
N LEU A 76 -1.55 7.52 2.67
CA LEU A 76 -0.49 7.48 1.65
C LEU A 76 -0.70 6.38 0.62
N GLY A 77 -1.52 5.38 0.96
CA GLY A 77 -1.88 4.27 0.11
C GLY A 77 -3.14 4.53 -0.74
N LYS A 78 -3.75 3.43 -1.19
CA LYS A 78 -4.97 3.42 -2.00
C LYS A 78 -6.22 3.85 -1.22
N GLY A 79 -6.14 3.91 0.12
CA GLY A 79 -7.26 4.30 0.96
C GLY A 79 -8.30 3.20 1.13
N PHE A 80 -9.57 3.61 1.16
CA PHE A 80 -10.69 2.74 1.47
C PHE A 80 -11.20 1.97 0.25
N GLU A 81 -11.45 0.69 0.42
CA GLU A 81 -12.05 -0.21 -0.57
C GLU A 81 -13.57 -0.02 -0.62
N LYS A 82 -14.19 0.11 0.55
CA LYS A 82 -15.64 0.23 0.69
C LYS A 82 -16.01 0.76 2.06
N TYR A 83 -17.21 1.31 2.15
CA TYR A 83 -17.83 1.74 3.38
C TYR A 83 -19.05 0.87 3.66
N LEU A 84 -19.25 0.55 4.93
CA LEU A 84 -20.39 -0.18 5.43
C LEU A 84 -21.17 0.75 6.35
N TRP A 85 -22.49 0.76 6.22
CA TRP A 85 -23.34 1.54 7.11
C TRP A 85 -24.57 0.76 7.53
N SER A 86 -25.07 1.00 8.75
CA SER A 86 -26.33 0.40 9.23
C SER A 86 -27.49 1.38 9.20
N ASP A 87 -28.65 0.93 8.73
CA ASP A 87 -29.88 1.74 8.78
C ASP A 87 -30.54 1.68 10.18
N GLU A 88 -31.66 2.38 10.35
CA GLU A 88 -32.43 2.38 11.62
C GLU A 88 -33.07 1.02 11.95
N ASN A 89 -33.25 0.17 10.94
CA ASN A 89 -33.78 -1.18 11.09
C ASN A 89 -32.67 -2.22 11.38
N GLY A 90 -31.40 -1.78 11.42
CA GLY A 90 -30.25 -2.64 11.66
C GLY A 90 -29.74 -3.38 10.43
N ASN A 91 -30.22 -3.07 9.22
CA ASN A 91 -29.67 -3.67 7.99
C ASN A 91 -28.34 -3.05 7.63
N LEU A 92 -27.41 -3.87 7.17
CA LEU A 92 -26.08 -3.46 6.75
C LEU A 92 -26.05 -3.21 5.23
N HIS A 93 -25.59 -2.03 4.85
CA HIS A 93 -25.44 -1.59 3.47
C HIS A 93 -23.95 -1.40 3.15
N VAL A 94 -23.57 -1.59 1.89
CA VAL A 94 -22.18 -1.46 1.41
C VAL A 94 -22.15 -0.50 0.24
N CYS A 95 -21.21 0.45 0.27
CA CYS A 95 -21.03 1.47 -0.76
C CYS A 95 -19.55 1.68 -1.09
N GLY A 96 -19.27 2.19 -2.29
CA GLY A 96 -17.90 2.42 -2.78
C GLY A 96 -17.34 3.78 -2.39
N ALA A 97 -18.23 4.75 -2.16
CA ALA A 97 -17.87 6.13 -1.83
C ALA A 97 -18.59 6.58 -0.54
N VAL A 98 -17.99 7.51 0.20
CA VAL A 98 -18.59 8.02 1.46
C VAL A 98 -19.85 8.82 1.16
N GLU A 99 -19.88 9.47 0.01
CA GLU A 99 -20.94 10.32 -0.50
C GLU A 99 -22.22 9.53 -0.80
N GLU A 100 -22.13 8.21 -0.94
CA GLU A 100 -23.27 7.30 -1.11
C GLU A 100 -23.96 6.97 0.23
N ILE A 101 -23.34 7.33 1.37
CA ILE A 101 -23.93 7.12 2.69
C ILE A 101 -24.99 8.20 2.93
N PRO A 102 -26.20 7.84 3.37
CA PRO A 102 -27.27 8.81 3.62
C PRO A 102 -26.85 9.95 4.55
N GLU A 103 -27.20 11.18 4.18
CA GLU A 103 -26.78 12.39 4.87
C GLU A 103 -27.19 12.42 6.34
N TYR A 104 -28.35 11.87 6.70
CA TYR A 104 -28.79 11.80 8.10
C TYR A 104 -27.85 10.96 8.98
N ILE A 105 -27.17 9.94 8.44
CA ILE A 105 -26.17 9.15 9.16
C ILE A 105 -24.86 9.94 9.30
N MET A 106 -24.52 10.69 8.27
CA MET A 106 -23.31 11.50 8.20
C MET A 106 -23.44 12.83 8.96
N SER A 107 -24.68 13.24 9.29
CA SER A 107 -25.01 14.52 9.93
C SER A 107 -24.55 14.63 11.38
N SER A 108 -24.34 13.51 12.07
CA SER A 108 -23.88 13.46 13.45
C SER A 108 -22.62 12.62 13.56
N ASP A 109 -21.60 13.15 14.25
CA ASP A 109 -20.36 12.42 14.55
C ASP A 109 -20.63 11.14 15.35
N GLU A 110 -21.66 11.15 16.21
CA GLU A 110 -22.05 9.98 16.99
C GLU A 110 -22.65 8.89 16.10
N LEU A 111 -23.61 9.25 15.23
CA LEU A 111 -24.22 8.32 14.29
C LEU A 111 -23.18 7.75 13.32
N LYS A 112 -22.31 8.61 12.80
CA LYS A 112 -21.20 8.20 11.94
C LYS A 112 -20.28 7.20 12.65
N ARG A 113 -19.89 7.45 13.90
CA ARG A 113 -19.05 6.52 14.69
C ARG A 113 -19.74 5.21 15.01
N LEU A 114 -21.05 5.21 15.25
CA LEU A 114 -21.78 4.00 15.60
C LEU A 114 -22.15 3.17 14.37
N LYS A 115 -22.58 3.83 13.30
CA LYS A 115 -23.22 3.19 12.15
C LYS A 115 -22.33 3.03 10.95
N VAL A 116 -21.25 3.81 10.79
CA VAL A 116 -20.36 3.71 9.63
C VAL A 116 -19.07 2.97 9.98
N ARG A 117 -18.66 2.05 9.12
CA ARG A 117 -17.36 1.37 9.15
C ARG A 117 -16.72 1.51 7.78
N ALA A 118 -15.41 1.68 7.74
CA ALA A 118 -14.67 1.77 6.49
C ALA A 118 -13.67 0.62 6.42
N GLN A 119 -13.65 -0.09 5.29
CA GLN A 119 -12.69 -1.14 5.04
C GLN A 119 -11.58 -0.59 4.14
N LEU A 120 -10.33 -0.67 4.60
CA LEU A 120 -9.17 -0.32 3.79
C LEU A 120 -8.85 -1.40 2.77
N TYR A 121 -8.32 -1.00 1.62
CA TYR A 121 -7.74 -1.96 0.68
C TYR A 121 -6.64 -2.76 1.36
N LYS A 122 -6.65 -4.08 1.17
CA LYS A 122 -5.56 -4.92 1.66
C LYS A 122 -4.32 -4.64 0.81
N TRP A 123 -3.15 -4.52 1.45
CA TRP A 123 -1.88 -4.34 0.75
C TRP A 123 -1.62 -5.39 -0.36
N SER A 124 -2.09 -6.62 -0.15
CA SER A 124 -2.00 -7.69 -1.14
C SER A 124 -2.79 -7.42 -2.42
N GLN A 125 -3.88 -6.64 -2.36
CA GLN A 125 -4.71 -6.26 -3.51
C GLN A 125 -4.14 -5.08 -4.30
N TYR A 126 -3.05 -4.47 -3.85
CA TYR A 126 -2.43 -3.36 -4.57
C TYR A 126 -1.71 -3.90 -5.80
N SER A 127 -1.94 -3.22 -6.93
CA SER A 127 -1.15 -3.39 -8.14
C SER A 127 0.30 -2.94 -7.93
N LEU A 128 1.19 -3.36 -8.83
CA LEU A 128 2.60 -2.97 -8.81
C LEU A 128 2.79 -1.44 -8.82
N LYS A 129 1.98 -0.72 -9.62
CA LYS A 129 2.00 0.75 -9.68
C LYS A 129 1.58 1.37 -8.36
N GLU A 130 0.51 0.87 -7.74
CA GLU A 130 -0.01 1.38 -6.47
C GLU A 130 0.98 1.13 -5.32
N ARG A 131 1.61 -0.05 -5.25
CA ARG A 131 2.64 -0.33 -4.24
C ARG A 131 3.85 0.58 -4.40
N ARG A 132 4.34 0.74 -5.64
CA ARG A 132 5.47 1.65 -5.93
C ARG A 132 5.14 3.09 -5.57
N SER A 133 3.93 3.56 -5.90
CA SER A 133 3.48 4.91 -5.54
C SER A 133 3.42 5.09 -4.03
N THR A 134 2.82 4.14 -3.31
CA THR A 134 2.70 4.19 -1.84
C THR A 134 4.07 4.23 -1.17
N ILE A 135 5.02 3.40 -1.61
CA ILE A 135 6.39 3.39 -1.09
C ILE A 135 7.08 4.74 -1.34
N LYS A 136 6.93 5.33 -2.53
CA LYS A 136 7.49 6.66 -2.85
C LYS A 136 6.91 7.76 -1.98
N THR A 137 5.59 7.76 -1.76
CA THR A 137 4.93 8.72 -0.88
C THR A 137 5.42 8.56 0.56
N LEU A 138 5.53 7.32 1.05
CA LEU A 138 6.06 7.03 2.39
C LEU A 138 7.51 7.53 2.55
N ILE A 139 8.38 7.26 1.57
CA ILE A 139 9.77 7.76 1.58
C ILE A 139 9.79 9.30 1.65
N THR A 140 8.95 9.96 0.85
CA THR A 140 8.88 11.42 0.82
C THR A 140 8.44 11.97 2.18
N GLU A 141 7.45 11.36 2.80
CA GLU A 141 7.00 11.73 4.15
C GLU A 141 8.10 11.50 5.21
N MET A 142 8.78 10.35 5.15
CA MET A 142 9.90 10.04 6.05
C MET A 142 11.03 11.08 5.93
N ILE A 143 11.37 11.51 4.71
CA ILE A 143 12.34 12.58 4.48
C ILE A 143 11.85 13.91 5.07
N ASN A 144 10.59 14.28 4.80
CA ASN A 144 10.02 15.55 5.27
C ASN A 144 9.88 15.62 6.80
N THR A 145 9.71 14.47 7.45
CA THR A 145 9.62 14.34 8.91
C THR A 145 10.99 14.18 9.58
N GLY A 146 12.08 14.12 8.81
CA GLY A 146 13.46 14.10 9.31
C GLY A 146 14.02 12.71 9.59
N VAL A 147 13.36 11.65 9.13
CA VAL A 147 13.92 10.29 9.23
C VAL A 147 15.18 10.20 8.37
N SER A 148 16.30 9.90 9.01
CA SER A 148 17.61 9.77 8.37
C SER A 148 18.41 8.64 9.02
N GLY A 149 19.31 8.02 8.26
CA GLY A 149 20.16 6.93 8.76
C GLY A 149 20.73 6.06 7.64
N LYS A 150 21.86 5.40 7.91
CA LYS A 150 22.56 4.54 6.93
C LYS A 150 21.67 3.43 6.38
N GLU A 151 20.82 2.85 7.22
CA GLU A 151 19.86 1.82 6.79
C GLU A 151 18.78 2.38 5.86
N PHE A 152 18.34 3.63 6.11
CA PHE A 152 17.36 4.31 5.26
C PHE A 152 17.96 4.56 3.88
N GLU A 153 19.18 5.10 3.84
CA GLU A 153 19.93 5.33 2.59
C GLU A 153 20.17 4.04 1.80
N SER A 154 20.51 2.94 2.48
CA SER A 154 20.67 1.62 1.85
C SER A 154 19.38 1.14 1.20
N ILE A 155 18.24 1.29 1.89
CA ILE A 155 16.92 0.91 1.36
C ILE A 155 16.55 1.79 0.15
N LEU A 156 16.86 3.10 0.20
CA LEU A 156 16.62 3.99 -0.93
C LEU A 156 17.41 3.57 -2.17
N GLN A 157 18.68 3.21 -2.01
CA GLN A 157 19.51 2.71 -3.11
C GLN A 157 18.97 1.39 -3.67
N GLU A 158 18.61 0.42 -2.81
CA GLU A 158 18.03 -0.84 -3.26
C GLU A 158 16.69 -0.64 -4.00
N PHE A 159 15.84 0.29 -3.55
CA PHE A 159 14.57 0.60 -4.19
C PHE A 159 14.70 1.31 -5.55
N HIS A 160 15.78 2.07 -5.77
CA HIS A 160 16.03 2.72 -7.06
C HIS A 160 16.64 1.77 -8.10
N ASN A 161 17.35 0.74 -7.63
CA ASN A 161 18.04 -0.25 -8.46
C ASN A 161 17.19 -1.49 -8.81
N GLY A 162 16.01 -1.65 -8.20
CA GLY A 162 15.02 -2.70 -8.50
C GLY A 162 13.73 -2.14 -9.09
#